data_AF-A0A7J9F0D8-F1
#
_entry.id   AF-A0A7J9F0D8-F1
#
_cell.length_a   1.000
_cell.length_b   1.000
_cell.length_c   1.000
_cell.angle_alpha   90.00
_cell.angle_beta   90.00
_cell.angle_gamma   90.00
#
_symmetry.space_group_name_H-M   'P 1'
#
loop_
_entity.id
_entity.type
_entity.pdbx_description
1 polymer ?
#
loop_
_entity_poly.entity_id
_entity_poly.type
_entity_poly.pdbx_seq_one_letter_code
_entity_poly.pdbx_strand_id
1 'polypeptide(L)'
;MNTLADLTQACTIIIWIASAFHAAINFGQYLYAGYLSNRPTVSRRFMPKPGTKEYDELENNPDLAFLKTITAQFQALLGVSLIKGLSRHATNEIYLGQRDTAEWTTDDEPLAAFERFGKKLVEIGSRITERTNDSKLKNRVGPVKVPYTLLYPNTSDYSREGGLIGKGIPNSISI
;
A
#
# COMPACT_ATOMS: atom_id res chain seq x y z
N MET A 1 24.44 19.83 -7.95
CA MET A 1 23.52 19.42 -9.03
C MET A 1 24.02 20.14 -10.26
N ASN A 2 24.75 19.46 -11.13
CA ASN A 2 25.65 20.12 -12.10
C ASN A 2 25.25 19.84 -13.56
N THR A 3 24.37 18.86 -13.81
CA THR A 3 23.85 18.52 -15.14
C THR A 3 22.32 18.46 -15.16
N LEU A 4 21.71 18.54 -16.35
CA LEU A 4 20.28 18.30 -16.53
C LEU A 4 19.90 16.88 -16.07
N ALA A 5 20.77 15.89 -16.30
CA ALA A 5 20.55 14.52 -15.87
C ALA A 5 20.48 14.41 -14.34
N ASP A 6 21.36 15.12 -13.62
CA ASP A 6 21.35 15.17 -12.14
C ASP A 6 20.01 15.71 -11.64
N LEU A 7 19.52 16.79 -12.25
CA LEU A 7 18.24 17.41 -11.88
C LEU A 7 17.05 16.50 -12.18
N THR A 8 17.01 15.91 -13.38
CA THR A 8 15.96 14.94 -13.75
C THR A 8 15.95 13.76 -12.79
N GLN A 9 17.12 13.21 -12.45
CA GLN A 9 17.22 12.08 -11.53
C GLN A 9 16.77 12.47 -10.12
N ALA A 10 17.23 13.60 -9.60
CA ALA A 10 16.85 14.07 -8.27
C ALA A 10 15.33 14.28 -8.15
N CYS A 11 14.73 15.02 -9.09
CA CYS A 11 13.28 15.24 -9.10
C CYS A 11 12.49 13.93 -9.26
N THR A 12 12.94 13.02 -10.13
CA THR A 12 12.30 11.71 -10.32
C THR A 12 12.29 10.90 -9.03
N ILE A 13 13.41 10.87 -8.30
CA ILE A 13 13.53 10.15 -7.03
C ILE A 13 12.58 10.76 -5.98
N ILE A 14 12.54 12.09 -5.87
CA ILE A 14 11.66 12.79 -4.94
C ILE A 14 10.19 12.44 -5.22
N ILE A 15 9.76 12.55 -6.47
CA ILE A 15 8.39 12.23 -6.89
C ILE A 15 8.09 10.75 -6.61
N TRP A 16 9.01 9.84 -6.96
CA TRP A 16 8.84 8.40 -6.72
C TRP A 16 8.67 8.06 -5.24
N ILE A 17 9.53 8.61 -4.37
CA ILE A 17 9.49 8.36 -2.92
C ILE A 17 8.18 8.89 -2.34
N ALA A 18 7.81 10.13 -2.69
CA ALA A 18 6.63 10.78 -2.14
C ALA A 18 5.32 10.13 -2.60
N SER A 19 5.29 9.54 -3.79
CA SER A 19 4.08 8.95 -4.38
C SER A 19 4.07 7.42 -4.31
N ALA A 20 4.51 6.76 -5.38
CA ALA A 20 4.32 5.33 -5.60
C ALA A 20 5.07 4.44 -4.60
N PHE A 21 6.26 4.84 -4.15
CA PHE A 21 6.98 4.09 -3.10
C PHE A 21 6.19 4.08 -1.80
N HIS A 22 5.80 5.27 -1.32
CA HIS A 22 4.98 5.41 -0.12
C HIS A 22 3.66 4.63 -0.26
N ALA A 23 2.94 4.79 -1.38
CA ALA A 23 1.67 4.11 -1.60
C ALA A 23 1.80 2.58 -1.52
N ALA A 24 2.86 2.01 -2.10
CA ALA A 24 3.11 0.57 -2.13
C ALA A 24 3.35 -0.04 -0.74
N ILE A 25 3.89 0.73 0.21
CA ILE A 25 4.18 0.26 1.57
C ILE A 25 3.11 0.68 2.60
N ASN A 26 2.28 1.68 2.28
CA ASN A 26 1.34 2.28 3.22
C ASN A 26 -0.08 1.71 3.11
N PHE A 27 -0.72 1.82 1.94
CA PHE A 27 -2.18 1.54 1.81
C PHE A 27 -2.55 0.06 1.84
N GLY A 28 -1.55 -0.84 1.82
CA GLY A 28 -1.72 -2.27 2.02
C GLY A 28 -1.71 -2.71 3.48
N GLN A 29 -1.39 -1.82 4.43
CA GLN A 29 -1.18 -2.21 5.84
C GLN A 29 -2.43 -2.89 6.42
N TYR A 30 -3.60 -2.26 6.38
CA TYR A 30 -4.83 -2.87 6.92
C TYR A 30 -5.27 -4.10 6.11
N LEU A 31 -5.12 -4.06 4.79
CA LEU A 31 -5.51 -5.18 3.92
C LEU A 31 -4.74 -6.47 4.25
N TYR A 32 -3.44 -6.36 4.55
CA TYR A 32 -2.59 -7.52 4.86
C TYR A 32 -2.43 -7.79 6.35
N ALA A 33 -2.45 -6.77 7.21
CA ALA A 33 -2.19 -6.91 8.66
C ALA A 33 -3.43 -6.68 9.53
N GLY A 34 -4.59 -6.38 8.95
CA GLY A 34 -5.86 -6.27 9.69
C GLY A 34 -6.29 -7.60 10.32
N TYR A 35 -5.90 -8.73 9.70
CA TYR A 35 -5.87 -10.03 10.37
C TYR A 35 -4.48 -10.25 10.99
N LEU A 36 -4.36 -9.93 12.28
CA LEU A 36 -3.06 -9.83 12.97
C LEU A 36 -2.19 -11.09 12.84
N SER A 37 -2.80 -12.29 12.88
CA SER A 37 -2.08 -13.55 12.76
C SER A 37 -1.26 -13.66 11.46
N ASN A 38 -1.63 -12.91 10.40
CA ASN A 38 -0.86 -12.85 9.16
C ASN A 38 0.40 -11.98 9.26
N ARG A 39 0.41 -10.97 10.14
CA ARG A 39 1.50 -9.99 10.32
C ARG A 39 1.67 -9.62 11.80
N PRO A 40 2.11 -10.56 12.65
CA PRO A 40 2.36 -10.28 14.05
C PRO A 40 3.51 -9.28 14.19
N THR A 41 3.35 -8.30 15.08
CA THR A 41 4.31 -7.21 15.30
C THR A 41 5.29 -7.50 16.44
N VAL A 42 4.97 -8.46 17.31
CA VAL A 42 5.76 -8.85 18.48
C VAL A 42 5.70 -10.37 18.65
N SER A 43 6.82 -10.95 19.08
CA SER A 43 6.90 -12.32 19.61
C SER A 43 7.24 -12.25 21.10
N ARG A 44 6.42 -12.88 21.95
CA ARG A 44 6.45 -12.77 23.41
C ARG A 44 7.20 -13.89 24.12
N ARG A 45 7.50 -15.00 23.42
CA ARG A 45 8.26 -16.14 23.98
C ARG A 45 9.09 -16.84 22.90
N PHE A 46 10.14 -17.54 23.32
CA PHE A 46 10.95 -18.41 22.46
C PHE A 46 10.24 -19.73 22.16
N MET A 47 10.81 -20.52 21.26
CA MET A 47 10.34 -21.89 21.02
C MET A 47 10.44 -22.72 22.32
N PRO A 48 9.37 -23.44 22.69
CA PRO A 48 9.40 -24.30 23.87
C PRO A 48 10.37 -25.46 23.67
N LYS A 49 10.94 -25.97 24.77
CA LYS A 49 11.86 -27.12 24.74
C LYS A 49 11.09 -28.43 25.01
N PRO A 50 11.50 -29.57 24.43
CA PRO A 50 10.90 -30.87 24.75
C PRO A 50 10.84 -31.12 26.26
N GLY A 51 9.71 -31.65 26.74
CA GLY A 51 9.45 -31.91 28.16
C GLY A 51 8.96 -30.71 28.97
N THR A 52 8.67 -29.57 28.33
CA THR A 52 8.00 -28.42 28.97
C THR A 52 6.50 -28.42 28.71
N LYS A 53 5.71 -27.82 29.61
CA LYS A 53 4.25 -27.70 29.44
C LYS A 53 3.89 -26.94 28.17
N GLU A 54 4.70 -25.97 27.79
CA GLU A 54 4.52 -25.18 26.57
C GLU A 54 4.81 -25.99 25.31
N TYR A 55 5.66 -27.02 25.39
CA TYR A 55 5.90 -27.95 24.29
C TYR A 55 4.69 -28.87 24.12
N ASP A 56 4.15 -29.39 25.22
CA ASP A 56 2.90 -30.17 25.22
C ASP A 56 1.71 -29.32 24.70
N GLU A 57 1.66 -28.03 25.04
CA GLU A 57 0.66 -27.09 24.50
C GLU A 57 0.79 -26.92 22.98
N LEU A 58 2.01 -26.83 22.45
CA LEU A 58 2.24 -26.70 21.01
C LEU A 58 1.78 -27.94 20.25
N GLU A 59 2.00 -29.14 20.81
CA GLU A 59 1.54 -30.40 20.21
C GLU A 59 0.02 -30.56 20.27
N ASN A 60 -0.59 -30.26 21.42
CA ASN A 60 -2.02 -30.47 21.63
C ASN A 60 -2.90 -29.32 21.08
N ASN A 61 -2.40 -28.09 21.06
CA ASN A 61 -3.14 -26.91 20.62
C ASN A 61 -2.19 -25.85 19.99
N PRO A 62 -1.76 -26.08 18.74
CA PRO A 62 -0.82 -25.20 18.06
C PRO A 62 -1.36 -23.78 17.85
N ASP A 63 -2.69 -23.62 17.70
CA ASP A 63 -3.33 -22.30 17.55
C ASP A 63 -3.21 -21.47 18.83
N LEU A 64 -3.51 -22.06 19.99
CA LEU A 64 -3.30 -21.41 21.28
C LEU A 64 -1.83 -21.10 21.50
N ALA A 65 -0.94 -22.03 21.14
CA ALA A 65 0.49 -21.85 21.27
C ALA A 65 1.00 -20.68 20.41
N PHE A 66 0.48 -20.55 19.19
CA PHE A 66 0.76 -19.44 18.28
C PHE A 66 0.25 -18.11 18.83
N LEU A 67 -1.02 -18.04 19.27
CA LEU A 67 -1.64 -16.83 19.83
C LEU A 67 -0.94 -16.34 21.11
N LYS A 68 -0.48 -17.26 21.96
CA LYS A 68 0.35 -16.92 23.14
C LYS A 68 1.75 -16.42 22.78
N THR A 69 2.26 -16.81 21.61
CA THR A 69 3.57 -16.39 21.11
C THR A 69 3.51 -15.03 20.44
N ILE A 70 2.51 -14.74 19.60
CA ILE A 70 2.43 -13.48 18.87
C ILE A 70 1.88 -12.32 19.74
N THR A 71 1.76 -11.13 19.14
CA THR A 71 1.22 -9.89 19.73
C THR A 71 -0.01 -10.14 20.62
N ALA A 72 0.00 -9.61 21.84
CA ALA A 72 -1.10 -9.77 22.79
C ALA A 72 -2.38 -9.06 22.30
N GLN A 73 -3.55 -9.58 22.68
CA GLN A 73 -4.86 -9.12 22.17
C GLN A 73 -5.09 -7.60 22.29
N PHE A 74 -4.74 -6.99 23.43
CA PHE A 74 -4.91 -5.55 23.60
C PHE A 74 -4.01 -4.74 22.65
N GLN A 75 -2.75 -5.13 22.51
CA GLN A 75 -1.81 -4.50 21.56
C GLN A 75 -2.24 -4.72 20.11
N ALA A 76 -2.80 -5.90 19.82
CA ALA A 76 -3.37 -6.22 18.51
C ALA A 76 -4.48 -5.25 18.13
N LEU A 77 -5.43 -5.01 19.05
CA LEU A 77 -6.55 -4.13 18.83
C LEU A 77 -6.10 -2.69 18.54
N LEU A 78 -5.13 -2.18 19.31
CA LEU A 78 -4.53 -0.87 19.07
C LEU A 78 -3.82 -0.82 17.72
N GLY A 79 -3.00 -1.81 17.40
CA GLY A 79 -2.26 -1.89 16.15
C GLY A 79 -3.16 -1.94 14.91
N VAL A 80 -4.17 -2.81 14.92
CA VAL A 80 -5.16 -2.93 13.84
C VAL A 80 -5.95 -1.63 13.67
N SER A 81 -6.32 -0.97 14.77
CA SER A 81 -7.04 0.32 14.72
C SER A 81 -6.18 1.42 14.10
N LEU A 82 -4.89 1.47 14.45
CA LEU A 82 -3.93 2.42 13.88
C LEU A 82 -3.76 2.22 12.38
N ILE A 83 -3.41 1.00 11.94
CA ILE A 83 -3.19 0.74 10.52
C ILE A 83 -4.47 0.87 9.68
N LYS A 84 -5.66 0.71 10.28
CA LYS A 84 -6.94 1.01 9.64
C LYS A 84 -7.06 2.49 9.30
N GLY A 85 -6.69 3.37 10.23
CA GLY A 85 -6.58 4.80 9.95
C GLY A 85 -5.54 5.05 8.87
N LEU A 86 -4.34 4.47 9.03
CA LEU A 86 -3.21 4.69 8.13
C LEU A 86 -3.34 4.06 6.73
N SER A 87 -4.41 3.32 6.44
CA SER A 87 -4.64 2.73 5.12
C SER A 87 -5.82 3.38 4.38
N ARG A 88 -6.44 4.39 4.98
CA ARG A 88 -7.65 5.02 4.46
C ARG A 88 -7.27 6.25 3.64
N HIS A 89 -7.79 6.39 2.42
CA HIS A 89 -7.64 7.65 1.69
C HIS A 89 -8.64 8.70 2.19
N ALA A 90 -8.19 9.95 2.30
CA ALA A 90 -9.06 11.10 2.54
C ALA A 90 -9.96 11.39 1.32
N THR A 91 -11.11 12.04 1.54
CA THR A 91 -12.04 12.39 0.45
C THR A 91 -11.51 13.50 -0.45
N ASN A 92 -10.59 14.32 0.05
CA ASN A 92 -9.94 15.41 -0.67
C ASN A 92 -8.53 15.05 -1.15
N GLU A 93 -8.20 13.75 -1.25
CA GLU A 93 -6.89 13.29 -1.73
C GLU A 93 -6.65 13.70 -3.19
N ILE A 94 -5.39 14.02 -3.52
CA ILE A 94 -4.95 14.34 -4.87
C ILE A 94 -4.00 13.24 -5.35
N TYR A 95 -4.48 12.46 -6.33
CA TYR A 95 -3.74 11.33 -6.86
C TYR A 95 -2.67 11.74 -7.87
N LEU A 96 -1.74 10.84 -8.14
CA LEU A 96 -0.67 11.01 -9.10
C LEU A 96 -1.26 11.28 -10.50
N GLY A 97 -0.79 12.36 -11.12
CA GLY A 97 -1.35 12.86 -12.38
C GLY A 97 -2.57 13.78 -12.22
N GLN A 98 -2.92 14.15 -10.98
CA GLN A 98 -3.88 15.20 -10.67
C GLN A 98 -3.19 16.40 -10.01
N ARG A 99 -3.85 17.56 -10.06
CA ARG A 99 -3.50 18.76 -9.28
C ARG A 99 -4.74 19.31 -8.60
N ASP A 100 -4.51 20.08 -7.54
CA ASP A 100 -5.52 20.80 -6.79
C ASP A 100 -6.13 21.98 -7.56
N THR A 101 -5.34 22.59 -8.45
CA THR A 101 -5.69 23.76 -9.26
C THR A 101 -5.30 23.55 -10.72
N ALA A 102 -6.13 24.04 -11.65
CA ALA A 102 -5.87 23.90 -13.09
C ALA A 102 -4.86 24.95 -13.57
N GLU A 103 -4.81 26.10 -12.91
CA GLU A 103 -4.05 27.30 -13.27
C GLU A 103 -2.68 27.37 -12.55
N TRP A 104 -2.08 26.22 -12.25
CA TRP A 104 -0.77 26.14 -11.58
C TRP A 104 0.38 26.70 -12.42
N THR A 105 0.16 26.88 -13.73
CA THR A 105 1.03 27.62 -14.66
C THR A 105 0.20 28.13 -15.84
N THR A 106 0.68 29.18 -16.50
CA THR A 106 0.14 29.69 -17.78
C THR A 106 0.89 29.15 -19.01
N ASP A 107 1.96 28.38 -18.80
CA ASP A 107 2.80 27.89 -19.89
C ASP A 107 2.19 26.65 -20.56
N ASP A 108 1.97 26.71 -21.87
CA ASP A 108 1.33 25.62 -22.63
C ASP A 108 2.14 24.31 -22.62
N GLU A 109 3.47 24.39 -22.66
CA GLU A 109 4.34 23.21 -22.76
C GLU A 109 4.28 22.31 -21.50
N PRO A 110 4.46 22.84 -20.27
CA PRO A 110 4.25 22.07 -19.04
C PRO A 110 2.83 21.52 -18.89
N LEU A 111 1.80 22.27 -19.30
CA LEU A 111 0.40 21.80 -19.26
C LEU A 111 0.20 20.58 -20.18
N ALA A 112 0.68 20.66 -21.42
CA ALA A 112 0.62 19.54 -22.36
C ALA A 112 1.45 18.33 -21.89
N ALA A 113 2.61 18.57 -21.25
CA ALA A 113 3.41 17.50 -20.66
C ALA A 113 2.70 16.79 -19.50
N PHE A 114 2.02 17.55 -18.63
CA PHE A 114 1.25 17.00 -17.52
C PHE A 114 0.04 16.19 -18.01
N GLU A 115 -0.65 16.65 -19.06
CA GLU A 115 -1.75 15.89 -19.69
C GLU A 115 -1.25 14.55 -20.25
N ARG A 116 -0.09 14.53 -20.93
CA ARG A 116 0.53 13.29 -21.41
C ARG A 116 0.88 12.35 -20.25
N PHE A 117 1.38 12.89 -19.14
CA PHE A 117 1.68 12.11 -17.94
C PHE A 117 0.41 11.45 -17.37
N GLY A 118 -0.68 12.21 -17.22
CA GLY A 118 -1.96 11.67 -16.76
C GLY A 118 -2.50 10.56 -17.67
N LYS A 119 -2.52 10.78 -19.00
CA LYS A 119 -2.91 9.75 -19.98
C LYS A 119 -2.06 8.48 -19.83
N LYS A 120 -0.75 8.63 -19.63
CA LYS A 120 0.15 7.49 -19.45
C LYS A 120 -0.17 6.68 -18.19
N LEU A 121 -0.52 7.35 -17.09
CA LEU A 121 -0.93 6.68 -15.85
C LEU A 121 -2.24 5.91 -16.02
N VAL A 122 -3.21 6.44 -16.79
CA VAL A 122 -4.44 5.72 -17.12
C VAL A 122 -4.14 4.44 -17.89
N GLU A 123 -3.28 4.50 -18.92
CA GLU A 123 -2.82 3.30 -19.64
C GLU A 123 -2.16 2.27 -18.72
N ILE A 124 -1.31 2.73 -17.79
CA ILE A 124 -0.66 1.87 -16.79
C ILE A 124 -1.70 1.22 -15.88
N GLY A 125 -2.72 1.96 -15.44
CA GLY A 125 -3.85 1.43 -14.67
C GLY A 125 -4.54 0.28 -15.39
N SER A 126 -4.85 0.45 -16.68
CA SER A 126 -5.44 -0.61 -17.51
C SER A 126 -4.53 -1.85 -17.59
N ARG A 127 -3.23 -1.66 -17.84
CA ARG A 127 -2.26 -2.76 -17.85
C ARG A 127 -2.14 -3.49 -16.51
N ILE A 128 -2.28 -2.78 -15.39
CA ILE A 128 -2.28 -3.38 -14.05
C ILE A 128 -3.50 -4.28 -13.90
N THR A 129 -4.68 -3.81 -14.29
CA THR A 129 -5.93 -4.59 -14.27
C THR A 129 -5.83 -5.83 -15.16
N GLU A 130 -5.37 -5.68 -16.40
CA GLU A 130 -5.16 -6.80 -17.33
C GLU A 130 -4.23 -7.86 -16.74
N ARG A 131 -3.07 -7.45 -16.23
CA ARG A 131 -2.11 -8.38 -15.61
C ARG A 131 -2.70 -9.08 -14.39
N THR A 132 -3.45 -8.35 -13.58
CA THR A 132 -4.10 -8.90 -12.39
C THR A 132 -5.18 -9.94 -12.74
N ASN A 133 -5.84 -9.79 -13.89
CA ASN A 133 -6.85 -10.73 -14.40
C ASN A 133 -6.25 -11.90 -15.22
N ASP A 134 -4.96 -11.83 -15.60
CA ASP A 134 -4.28 -12.92 -16.29
C ASP A 134 -4.03 -14.11 -15.34
N SER A 135 -4.71 -15.23 -15.61
CA SER A 135 -4.60 -16.47 -14.84
C SER A 135 -3.20 -17.10 -14.86
N LYS A 136 -2.34 -16.73 -15.82
CA LYS A 136 -0.93 -17.12 -15.86
C LYS A 136 -0.12 -16.39 -14.79
N LEU A 137 -0.53 -15.18 -14.39
CA LEU A 137 0.16 -14.34 -13.41
C LEU A 137 -0.35 -14.56 -11.97
N LYS A 138 -0.38 -15.82 -11.53
CA LYS A 138 -0.98 -16.28 -10.25
C LYS A 138 -0.50 -15.50 -9.01
N ASN A 139 0.75 -15.05 -9.00
CA ASN A 139 1.34 -14.29 -7.88
C ASN A 139 0.70 -12.92 -7.66
N ARG A 140 -0.12 -12.42 -8.60
CA ARG A 140 -0.83 -11.15 -8.47
C ARG A 140 -2.11 -11.25 -7.63
N VAL A 141 -2.60 -12.45 -7.36
CA VAL A 141 -3.85 -12.69 -6.63
C VAL A 141 -3.62 -13.67 -5.48
N GLY A 142 -2.84 -14.73 -5.73
CA GLY A 142 -2.48 -15.74 -4.74
C GLY A 142 -3.68 -16.57 -4.25
N PRO A 143 -3.44 -17.49 -3.30
CA PRO A 143 -4.48 -18.37 -2.76
C PRO A 143 -5.53 -17.62 -1.94
N VAL A 144 -5.16 -16.46 -1.36
CA VAL A 144 -6.06 -15.60 -0.57
C VAL A 144 -7.01 -14.76 -1.42
N LYS A 145 -6.91 -14.85 -2.76
CA LYS A 145 -7.77 -14.11 -3.71
C LYS A 145 -7.76 -12.60 -3.49
N VAL A 146 -6.60 -12.04 -3.14
CA VAL A 146 -6.42 -10.59 -2.95
C VAL A 146 -5.60 -10.04 -4.13
N PRO A 147 -6.24 -9.33 -5.07
CA PRO A 147 -5.55 -8.80 -6.25
C PRO A 147 -4.57 -7.69 -5.90
N TYR A 148 -3.41 -7.67 -6.55
CA TYR A 148 -2.39 -6.63 -6.34
C TYR A 148 -2.76 -5.36 -7.11
N THR A 149 -3.29 -4.38 -6.37
CA THR A 149 -3.74 -3.08 -6.89
C THR A 149 -3.09 -1.87 -6.20
N LEU A 150 -2.15 -2.06 -5.29
CA LEU A 150 -1.51 -0.97 -4.53
C LEU A 150 -0.79 0.08 -5.39
N LEU A 151 -0.39 -0.29 -6.61
CA LEU A 151 0.22 0.62 -7.58
C LEU A 151 -0.73 1.03 -8.72
N TYR A 152 -2.02 0.79 -8.57
CA TYR A 152 -3.01 1.33 -9.50
C TYR A 152 -3.14 2.85 -9.25
N PRO A 153 -2.95 3.74 -10.25
CA PRO A 153 -2.80 5.18 -9.99
C PRO A 153 -4.04 5.92 -9.46
N ASN A 154 -5.25 5.52 -9.86
CA ASN A 154 -6.50 6.28 -9.63
C ASN A 154 -6.51 7.70 -10.25
N THR A 155 -5.68 7.99 -11.26
CA THR A 155 -5.58 9.31 -11.89
C THR A 155 -6.91 9.87 -12.44
N SER A 156 -7.82 9.01 -12.89
CA SER A 156 -9.14 9.41 -13.40
C SER A 156 -10.24 9.48 -12.32
N ASP A 157 -9.91 9.21 -11.06
CA ASP A 157 -10.88 9.23 -9.98
C ASP A 157 -11.04 10.64 -9.42
N TYR A 158 -12.18 11.27 -9.74
CA TYR A 158 -12.60 12.57 -9.22
C TYR A 158 -13.85 12.46 -8.36
N SER A 159 -14.26 11.24 -7.98
CA SER A 159 -15.46 10.98 -7.19
C SER A 159 -15.38 11.56 -5.77
N ARG A 160 -14.16 11.81 -5.28
CA ARG A 160 -13.87 12.20 -3.89
C ARG A 160 -14.35 11.17 -2.86
N GLU A 161 -14.51 9.93 -3.29
CA GLU A 161 -14.77 8.81 -2.40
C GLU A 161 -13.46 8.39 -1.71
N GLY A 162 -13.31 8.78 -0.45
CA GLY A 162 -12.24 8.29 0.41
C GLY A 162 -12.56 6.90 0.97
N GLY A 163 -11.61 6.26 1.63
CA GLY A 163 -11.85 4.97 2.27
C GLY A 163 -10.72 3.98 2.19
N LEU A 164 -11.01 2.74 2.62
CA LEU A 164 -10.11 1.59 2.53
C LEU A 164 -10.27 0.94 1.16
N ILE A 165 -9.62 1.50 0.15
CA ILE A 165 -9.81 1.10 -1.26
C ILE A 165 -8.75 0.11 -1.77
N GLY A 166 -7.58 0.01 -1.10
CA GLY A 166 -6.51 -0.91 -1.50
C GLY A 166 -5.90 -0.62 -2.88
N LYS A 167 -6.02 0.62 -3.35
CA LYS A 167 -5.50 1.13 -4.62
C LYS A 167 -5.40 2.65 -4.57
N GLY A 168 -4.71 3.25 -5.53
CA GLY A 168 -4.53 4.69 -5.63
C GLY A 168 -3.17 5.15 -5.13
N ILE A 169 -2.54 6.02 -5.92
CA ILE A 169 -1.22 6.58 -5.62
C ILE A 169 -1.40 8.08 -5.37
N PRO A 170 -1.34 8.57 -4.12
CA PRO A 170 -1.30 10.01 -3.84
C PRO A 170 -0.05 10.68 -4.41
N ASN A 171 -0.11 12.00 -4.60
CA ASN A 171 1.06 12.80 -4.97
C ASN A 171 2.12 12.87 -3.86
N SER A 172 1.73 12.64 -2.61
CA SER A 172 2.54 12.90 -1.42
C SER A 172 2.46 11.79 -0.36
N ILE A 173 3.29 11.92 0.67
CA ILE A 173 3.18 11.15 1.92
C ILE A 173 2.01 11.71 2.73
N SER A 174 0.79 11.37 2.29
CA SER A 174 -0.49 11.75 2.88
C SER A 174 -1.27 10.51 3.31
N ILE A 175 -2.15 10.69 4.30
CA ILE A 175 -3.04 9.66 4.82
C ILE A 175 -4.35 10.22 5.36
#